data_AF-A0A0K8TIV3-F1
#
_entry.id   AF-A0A0K8TIV3-F1
#
_cell.length_a   1.000
_cell.length_b   1.000
_cell.length_c   1.000
_cell.angle_alpha   90.00
_cell.angle_beta   90.00
_cell.angle_gamma   90.00
#
_symmetry.space_group_name_H-M   'P 1'
#
loop_
_entity.id
_entity.type
_entity.pdbx_description
1 polymer ?
#
loop_
_entity_poly.entity_id
_entity_poly.type
_entity_poly.pdbx_seq_one_letter_code
_entity_poly.pdbx_strand_id
1 'polypeptide(L)'
;MRSPGLCIVFALLYRHGVQPIKDMNKESEDLSNVQNNKEDSSPEVLVRQKRSNDPNCPIIEVSRINNGYDVNEGSFPYVVALINRVAFPRIQDQFCVGSLVNYRTVLTACHCLVTTDEESSIRYPHNLRNPLTIDVFAGSVNFNYYLYLRKRKGRRQCGQIRRAVKIKVHPGCALINNELKQDFGLVRTGRYFDSVPAANKCQVRPVYYPLEKSNLTVVNEMAENHETCVTAAWGLDAEGFSSPVLQMITVALQPLNWCKEKIKNVTMYQEGGPDVFTPDNQVCALGCEAGQTVCGGDSGGPLLCGEKKRFVGVVSYGPGNASCGNDQIPFVYNRLDGREFWVWDVIETDQYTTPSIHGSACIPASPTSAMMAMTVIMVIKEKFC
;
A
#
# COMPACT_ATOMS: atom_id res chain seq x y z
N MET A 1 -3.64 43.46 -54.92
CA MET A 1 -4.16 43.20 -53.56
C MET A 1 -4.65 41.76 -53.55
N ARG A 2 -3.87 40.87 -52.92
CA ARG A 2 -3.96 39.41 -53.05
C ARG A 2 -4.75 38.78 -51.90
N SER A 3 -5.35 37.64 -52.23
CA SER A 3 -6.31 36.77 -51.55
C SER A 3 -5.68 35.90 -50.41
N PRO A 4 -6.47 35.04 -49.72
CA PRO A 4 -6.10 34.41 -48.45
C PRO A 4 -5.27 33.12 -48.63
N GLY A 5 -4.39 32.81 -47.66
CA GLY A 5 -3.69 31.52 -47.55
C GLY A 5 -4.13 30.82 -46.25
N LEU A 6 -4.77 29.64 -46.29
CA LEU A 6 -4.28 28.26 -46.53
C LEU A 6 -3.53 27.65 -45.32
N CYS A 7 -4.21 26.74 -44.63
CA CYS A 7 -3.66 25.84 -43.61
C CYS A 7 -2.67 24.84 -44.22
N ILE A 8 -1.54 24.60 -43.54
CA ILE A 8 -0.56 23.57 -43.90
C ILE A 8 -0.60 22.47 -42.84
N VAL A 9 -0.94 21.26 -43.28
CA VAL A 9 -0.80 19.99 -42.54
C VAL A 9 0.52 19.36 -42.97
N PHE A 10 1.42 19.08 -42.02
CA PHE A 10 2.63 18.30 -42.27
C PHE A 10 2.37 16.81 -42.02
N ALA A 11 2.46 16.00 -43.08
CA ALA A 11 2.56 14.55 -43.02
C ALA A 11 4.01 14.14 -43.29
N LEU A 12 4.62 13.37 -42.38
CA LEU A 12 5.93 12.75 -42.57
C LEU A 12 5.74 11.29 -42.99
N LEU A 13 6.29 10.96 -44.15
CA LEU A 13 6.29 9.65 -44.79
C LEU A 13 7.37 8.74 -44.17
N TYR A 14 6.97 7.58 -43.62
CA TYR A 14 7.86 6.47 -43.30
C TYR A 14 7.89 5.48 -44.47
N ARG A 15 9.09 5.17 -44.96
CA ARG A 15 9.37 4.23 -46.06
C ARG A 15 9.78 2.88 -45.44
N HIS A 16 8.96 1.84 -45.60
CA HIS A 16 9.35 0.46 -45.32
C HIS A 16 9.68 -0.25 -46.64
N GLY A 17 10.91 -0.76 -46.77
CA GLY A 17 11.34 -1.66 -47.84
C GLY A 17 11.37 -3.10 -47.33
N VAL A 18 10.56 -3.95 -47.95
CA VAL A 18 10.52 -5.42 -47.78
C VAL A 18 11.36 -6.03 -48.91
N GLN A 19 12.23 -7.01 -48.60
CA GLN A 19 12.89 -7.85 -49.60
C GLN A 19 12.28 -9.26 -49.63
N PRO A 20 12.14 -9.90 -50.82
CA PRO A 20 11.50 -11.20 -50.96
C PRO A 20 12.47 -12.39 -50.87
N ILE A 21 11.94 -13.47 -50.33
CA ILE A 21 12.52 -14.82 -50.26
C ILE A 21 12.45 -15.46 -51.66
N LYS A 22 13.52 -16.15 -52.08
CA LYS A 22 13.53 -17.06 -53.23
C LYS A 22 13.95 -18.45 -52.80
N ASP A 23 13.10 -19.41 -53.15
CA ASP A 23 13.30 -20.85 -53.05
C ASP A 23 14.39 -21.36 -54.01
N MET A 24 15.13 -22.38 -53.57
CA MET A 24 15.80 -23.33 -54.45
C MET A 24 15.53 -24.75 -53.96
N ASN A 25 14.81 -25.49 -54.80
CA ASN A 25 14.51 -26.92 -54.73
C ASN A 25 15.80 -27.78 -54.75
N LYS A 26 15.83 -28.98 -54.14
CA LYS A 26 15.28 -30.25 -54.65
C LYS A 26 15.87 -31.47 -53.92
N GLU A 27 15.06 -32.53 -53.89
CA GLU A 27 15.16 -33.86 -53.24
C GLU A 27 16.37 -34.73 -53.63
N SER A 28 16.79 -35.65 -52.74
CA SER A 28 16.42 -37.09 -52.78
C SER A 28 17.33 -37.94 -51.85
N GLU A 29 16.72 -38.82 -51.04
CA GLU A 29 17.04 -40.23 -50.64
C GLU A 29 18.52 -40.72 -50.73
N ASP A 30 19.12 -41.55 -49.86
CA ASP A 30 18.61 -42.70 -49.07
C ASP A 30 19.73 -43.31 -48.16
N LEU A 31 19.33 -44.15 -47.19
CA LEU A 31 20.03 -45.33 -46.60
C LEU A 31 21.34 -45.24 -45.75
N SER A 32 21.11 -45.45 -44.44
CA SER A 32 21.69 -46.51 -43.57
C SER A 32 23.04 -46.32 -42.84
N ASN A 33 22.95 -46.56 -41.52
CA ASN A 33 23.93 -47.13 -40.57
C ASN A 33 25.35 -46.56 -40.50
N VAL A 34 25.72 -46.03 -39.31
CA VAL A 34 26.83 -46.54 -38.46
C VAL A 34 26.77 -45.83 -37.10
N GLN A 35 26.65 -46.61 -36.03
CA GLN A 35 26.92 -46.21 -34.64
C GLN A 35 28.35 -45.68 -34.48
N ASN A 36 28.55 -44.61 -33.71
CA ASN A 36 29.58 -44.55 -32.66
C ASN A 36 29.57 -43.22 -31.88
N ASN A 37 29.17 -43.34 -30.61
CA ASN A 37 29.66 -42.68 -29.41
C ASN A 37 30.49 -41.39 -29.54
N LYS A 38 29.94 -40.29 -29.03
CA LYS A 38 30.64 -39.36 -28.13
C LYS A 38 29.60 -38.63 -27.28
N GLU A 39 29.45 -39.10 -26.04
CA GLU A 39 28.82 -38.38 -24.95
C GLU A 39 29.65 -37.11 -24.69
N ASP A 40 29.05 -35.94 -24.89
CA ASP A 40 29.56 -34.68 -24.35
C ASP A 40 28.79 -34.38 -23.07
N SER A 41 29.45 -34.66 -21.95
CA SER A 41 28.99 -34.41 -20.61
C SER A 41 29.13 -32.92 -20.29
N SER A 42 28.02 -32.19 -20.31
CA SER A 42 27.87 -30.95 -19.51
C SER A 42 26.60 -31.07 -18.69
N PRO A 43 26.67 -31.10 -17.34
CA PRO A 43 25.49 -31.29 -16.52
C PRO A 43 24.65 -30.01 -16.53
N GLU A 44 23.41 -30.12 -17.02
CA GLU A 44 22.35 -29.17 -16.67
C GLU A 44 22.23 -29.13 -15.14
N VAL A 45 22.75 -28.05 -14.54
CA VAL A 45 22.50 -27.74 -13.14
C VAL A 45 21.03 -27.33 -13.03
N LEU A 46 20.16 -28.31 -12.78
CA LEU A 46 18.82 -28.08 -12.26
C LEU A 46 18.97 -27.36 -10.91
N VAL A 47 18.82 -26.03 -10.92
CA VAL A 47 18.70 -25.24 -9.69
C VAL A 47 17.43 -25.71 -8.99
N ARG A 48 17.57 -26.46 -7.90
CA ARG A 48 16.47 -26.77 -6.98
C ARG A 48 15.94 -25.44 -6.42
N GLN A 49 14.88 -24.90 -7.01
CA GLN A 49 14.08 -23.84 -6.39
C GLN A 49 13.61 -24.36 -5.02
N LYS A 50 13.97 -23.67 -3.93
CA LYS A 50 13.38 -23.93 -2.62
C LYS A 50 11.90 -23.52 -2.72
N ARG A 51 11.01 -24.50 -2.85
CA ARG A 51 9.56 -24.31 -2.79
C ARG A 51 9.17 -23.94 -1.36
N SER A 52 8.16 -23.10 -1.18
CA SER A 52 7.53 -23.00 0.15
C SER A 52 6.93 -24.35 0.51
N ASN A 53 6.76 -24.62 1.80
CA ASN A 53 6.08 -25.82 2.26
C ASN A 53 4.55 -25.69 2.23
N ASP A 54 3.99 -24.58 1.71
CA ASP A 54 2.54 -24.43 1.57
C ASP A 54 2.07 -25.08 0.25
N PRO A 55 1.36 -26.22 0.29
CA PRO A 55 0.86 -26.87 -0.91
C PRO A 55 -0.23 -26.07 -1.63
N ASN A 56 -0.80 -25.04 -0.98
CA ASN A 56 -1.95 -24.29 -1.51
C ASN A 56 -1.56 -23.02 -2.28
N CYS A 57 -0.27 -22.67 -2.32
CA CYS A 57 0.18 -21.55 -3.12
C CYS A 57 0.25 -21.90 -4.62
N PRO A 58 -0.22 -21.03 -5.52
CA PRO A 58 -0.06 -21.23 -6.94
C PRO A 58 1.43 -21.23 -7.32
N ILE A 59 1.84 -22.13 -8.22
CA ILE A 59 3.20 -22.16 -8.76
C ILE A 59 3.36 -20.95 -9.69
N ILE A 60 3.99 -19.89 -9.21
CA ILE A 60 4.34 -18.72 -10.04
C ILE A 60 5.75 -18.95 -10.58
N GLU A 61 5.89 -19.12 -11.90
CA GLU A 61 7.21 -19.14 -12.56
C GLU A 61 7.79 -17.72 -12.62
N VAL A 62 8.49 -17.31 -11.56
CA VAL A 62 9.29 -16.07 -11.55
C VAL A 62 10.78 -16.42 -11.39
N SER A 63 11.60 -15.82 -12.26
CA SER A 63 13.06 -15.98 -12.22
C SER A 63 13.69 -14.84 -11.40
N ARG A 64 14.64 -15.21 -10.52
CA ARG A 64 15.42 -14.44 -9.51
C ARG A 64 14.67 -14.13 -8.20
N ILE A 65 14.80 -14.94 -7.14
CA ILE A 65 15.93 -15.30 -6.22
C ILE A 65 15.95 -14.42 -4.94
N ASN A 66 15.42 -15.03 -3.87
CA ASN A 66 15.38 -14.79 -2.42
C ASN A 66 14.61 -13.58 -1.81
N ASN A 67 13.48 -13.94 -1.18
CA ASN A 67 12.75 -13.35 -0.05
C ASN A 67 12.02 -12.01 -0.24
N GLY A 68 11.77 -11.63 -1.49
CA GLY A 68 10.86 -10.55 -1.91
C GLY A 68 11.21 -10.10 -3.33
N TYR A 69 10.25 -9.58 -4.08
CA TYR A 69 10.52 -9.05 -5.42
C TYR A 69 10.69 -7.53 -5.34
N ASP A 70 11.80 -7.03 -5.89
CA ASP A 70 11.97 -5.60 -6.12
C ASP A 70 10.84 -5.10 -7.01
N VAL A 71 10.15 -4.07 -6.51
CA VAL A 71 9.00 -3.51 -7.19
C VAL A 71 9.44 -2.47 -8.20
N ASN A 72 8.90 -2.56 -9.43
CA ASN A 72 9.09 -1.53 -10.45
C ASN A 72 8.32 -0.24 -10.10
N GLU A 73 8.90 0.90 -10.47
CA GLU A 73 8.26 2.20 -10.30
C GLU A 73 6.86 2.23 -10.93
N GLY A 74 5.88 2.70 -10.15
CA GLY A 74 4.48 2.83 -10.57
C GLY A 74 3.60 1.59 -10.34
N SER A 75 4.17 0.45 -9.94
CA SER A 75 3.39 -0.78 -9.69
C SER A 75 2.47 -0.68 -8.46
N PHE A 76 2.87 0.09 -7.44
CA PHE A 76 2.14 0.27 -6.19
C PHE A 76 1.95 1.77 -5.87
N PRO A 77 1.16 2.51 -6.66
CA PRO A 77 1.07 3.96 -6.58
C PRO A 77 0.38 4.48 -5.30
N TYR A 78 -0.22 3.58 -4.53
CA TYR A 78 -0.88 3.86 -3.26
C TYR A 78 -0.02 3.58 -2.03
N VAL A 79 1.08 2.83 -2.17
CA VAL A 79 1.94 2.48 -1.04
C VAL A 79 2.77 3.70 -0.63
N VAL A 80 2.83 3.96 0.67
CA VAL A 80 3.58 5.09 1.24
C VAL A 80 4.45 4.65 2.40
N ALA A 81 5.59 5.31 2.56
CA ALA A 81 6.44 5.16 3.74
C ALA A 81 6.05 6.19 4.80
N LEU A 82 5.93 5.74 6.06
CA LEU A 82 5.80 6.59 7.24
C LEU A 82 7.16 6.69 7.93
N ILE A 83 7.65 7.92 8.06
CA ILE A 83 9.04 8.20 8.40
C ILE A 83 9.11 9.18 9.57
N ASN A 84 9.96 8.86 10.55
CA ASN A 84 10.28 9.77 11.64
C ASN A 84 11.02 10.99 11.07
N ARG A 85 10.42 12.16 11.27
CA ARG A 85 10.94 13.42 10.74
C ARG A 85 12.08 13.92 11.62
N VAL A 86 13.30 13.64 11.18
CA VAL A 86 14.55 14.13 11.80
C VAL A 86 15.33 15.08 10.89
N ALA A 87 16.33 15.76 11.44
CA ALA A 87 17.19 16.68 10.68
C ALA A 87 18.01 15.95 9.60
N PHE A 88 18.51 14.76 9.94
CA PHE A 88 19.35 13.93 9.06
C PHE A 88 18.72 12.55 8.88
N PRO A 89 17.79 12.40 7.91
CA PRO A 89 17.08 11.15 7.74
C PRO A 89 18.00 10.03 7.23
N ARG A 90 17.72 8.82 7.69
CA ARG A 90 18.30 7.53 7.29
C ARG A 90 17.18 6.58 6.88
N ILE A 91 17.54 5.44 6.29
CA ILE A 91 16.56 4.43 5.88
C ILE A 91 15.80 3.89 7.10
N GLN A 92 16.50 3.70 8.22
CA GLN A 92 15.94 3.19 9.48
C GLN A 92 14.93 4.14 10.15
N ASP A 93 14.80 5.38 9.68
CA ASP A 93 13.79 6.29 10.21
C ASP A 93 12.40 5.98 9.64
N GLN A 94 12.31 5.16 8.58
CA GLN A 94 11.06 4.53 8.17
C GLN A 94 10.65 3.55 9.27
N PHE A 95 9.46 3.74 9.82
CA PHE A 95 8.98 2.94 10.96
C PHE A 95 7.74 2.13 10.63
N CYS A 96 6.95 2.55 9.64
CA CYS A 96 5.77 1.84 9.16
C CYS A 96 5.50 2.15 7.69
N VAL A 97 4.59 1.39 7.10
CA VAL A 97 4.04 1.58 5.77
C VAL A 97 2.56 1.98 5.89
N GLY A 98 2.01 2.55 4.84
CA GLY A 98 0.58 2.77 4.72
C GLY A 98 0.11 2.73 3.28
N SER A 99 -1.20 2.90 3.10
CA SER A 99 -1.86 2.96 1.81
C SER A 99 -2.69 4.22 1.67
N LEU A 100 -2.52 4.96 0.59
CA LEU A 100 -3.36 6.11 0.26
C LEU A 100 -4.79 5.64 -0.01
N VAL A 101 -5.74 6.04 0.82
CA VAL A 101 -7.19 5.81 0.59
C VAL A 101 -7.84 7.00 -0.13
N ASN A 102 -7.19 8.15 -0.11
CA ASN A 102 -7.41 9.27 -1.02
C ASN A 102 -6.10 10.07 -1.16
N TYR A 103 -6.09 11.16 -1.94
CA TYR A 103 -4.88 11.97 -2.16
C TYR A 103 -4.36 12.73 -0.93
N ARG A 104 -4.95 12.54 0.26
CA ARG A 104 -4.56 13.25 1.49
C ARG A 104 -4.55 12.37 2.74
N THR A 105 -5.06 11.15 2.65
CA THR A 105 -5.31 10.28 3.79
C THR A 105 -4.68 8.94 3.54
N VAL A 106 -3.90 8.49 4.52
CA VAL A 106 -3.20 7.22 4.52
C VAL A 106 -3.84 6.33 5.58
N LEU A 107 -4.18 5.10 5.21
CA LEU A 107 -4.54 4.03 6.12
C LEU A 107 -3.28 3.23 6.49
N THR A 108 -3.12 2.93 7.77
CA THR A 108 -1.97 2.20 8.33
C THR A 108 -2.42 1.47 9.61
N ALA A 109 -1.51 0.79 10.31
CA ALA A 109 -1.79 0.12 11.57
C ALA A 109 -1.94 1.14 12.72
N CYS A 110 -2.75 0.81 13.73
CA CYS A 110 -2.92 1.65 14.90
C CYS A 110 -1.65 1.68 15.76
N HIS A 111 -0.97 0.55 15.94
CA HIS A 111 0.27 0.47 16.72
C HIS A 111 1.40 1.35 16.15
N CYS A 112 1.34 1.69 14.86
CA CYS A 112 2.23 2.68 14.23
C CYS A 112 2.00 4.12 14.73
N LEU A 113 0.81 4.42 15.21
CA LEU A 113 0.31 5.78 15.47
C LEU A 113 0.14 6.09 16.96
N VAL A 114 0.18 5.07 17.81
CA VAL A 114 0.11 5.22 19.27
C VAL A 114 1.50 5.11 19.90
N THR A 115 1.62 5.65 21.10
CA THR A 115 2.73 5.39 22.02
C THR A 115 2.20 4.49 23.14
N THR A 116 2.90 3.41 23.42
CA THR A 116 2.54 2.49 24.52
C THR A 116 3.00 3.06 25.86
N ASP A 117 2.35 2.62 26.93
CA ASP A 117 2.76 2.88 28.32
C ASP A 117 3.89 1.93 28.76
N GLU A 118 4.30 2.02 30.03
CA GLU A 118 5.34 1.16 30.61
C GLU A 118 4.98 -0.34 30.56
N GLU A 119 3.68 -0.68 30.53
CA GLU A 119 3.18 -2.04 30.35
C GLU A 119 3.15 -2.49 28.87
N SER A 120 3.63 -1.66 27.94
CA SER A 120 3.56 -1.90 26.50
C SER A 120 2.14 -2.11 25.98
N SER A 121 1.12 -1.59 26.68
CA SER A 121 -0.29 -1.79 26.34
C SER A 121 -0.83 -0.66 25.45
N ILE A 122 -1.84 -0.98 24.64
CA ILE A 122 -2.59 0.00 23.83
C ILE A 122 -4.01 0.03 24.36
N ARG A 123 -4.46 1.17 24.89
CA ARG A 123 -5.80 1.30 25.48
C ARG A 123 -6.43 2.64 25.12
N TYR A 124 -7.77 2.67 25.17
CA TYR A 124 -8.54 3.91 25.08
C TYR A 124 -8.60 4.60 26.45
N PRO A 125 -8.47 5.94 26.53
CA PRO A 125 -8.13 6.87 25.45
C PRO A 125 -6.68 6.71 24.99
N HIS A 126 -6.44 6.80 23.67
CA HIS A 126 -5.14 6.52 23.08
C HIS A 126 -4.14 7.66 23.29
N ASN A 127 -2.92 7.32 23.69
CA ASN A 127 -1.77 8.21 23.62
C ASN A 127 -1.24 8.25 22.18
N LEU A 128 -1.64 9.28 21.44
CA LEU A 128 -1.30 9.42 20.02
C LEU A 128 0.10 10.04 19.84
N ARG A 129 0.85 9.53 18.86
CA ARG A 129 2.09 10.17 18.40
C ARG A 129 1.81 11.59 17.91
N ASN A 130 2.80 12.48 18.03
CA ASN A 130 2.67 13.81 17.46
C ASN A 130 2.68 13.72 15.91
N PRO A 131 1.60 14.12 15.20
CA PRO A 131 1.56 14.00 13.75
C PRO A 131 2.66 14.80 13.04
N LEU A 132 3.12 15.92 13.63
CA LEU A 132 4.10 16.80 13.00
C LEU A 132 5.52 16.18 12.93
N THR A 133 5.75 15.07 13.64
CA THR A 133 6.98 14.29 13.59
C THR A 133 6.96 13.21 12.52
N ILE A 134 5.91 13.14 11.69
CA ILE A 134 5.77 12.12 10.64
C ILE A 134 5.84 12.79 9.25
N ASP A 135 6.85 12.39 8.48
CA ASP A 135 6.88 12.59 7.03
C ASP A 135 6.22 11.38 6.33
N VAL A 136 5.40 11.65 5.31
CA VAL A 136 4.78 10.65 4.44
C VAL A 136 5.40 10.77 3.06
N PHE A 137 6.02 9.69 2.58
CA PHE A 137 6.64 9.63 1.25
C PHE A 137 5.86 8.69 0.33
N ALA A 138 5.50 9.17 -0.86
CA ALA A 138 4.70 8.44 -1.84
C ALA A 138 5.23 8.66 -3.26
N GLY A 139 4.93 7.74 -4.19
CA GLY A 139 5.18 7.93 -5.62
C GLY A 139 6.59 7.62 -6.09
N SER A 140 7.33 6.86 -5.28
CA SER A 140 8.53 6.16 -5.70
C SER A 140 8.71 4.89 -4.88
N VAL A 141 9.23 3.85 -5.50
CA VAL A 141 9.69 2.63 -4.82
C VAL A 141 11.06 2.77 -4.18
N ASN A 142 11.86 3.78 -4.55
CA ASN A 142 13.24 3.94 -4.09
C ASN A 142 13.34 4.97 -2.97
N PHE A 143 13.54 4.50 -1.74
CA PHE A 143 13.67 5.32 -0.54
C PHE A 143 14.84 6.32 -0.62
N ASN A 144 15.87 6.06 -1.42
CA ASN A 144 16.95 7.03 -1.61
C ASN A 144 16.43 8.37 -2.15
N TYR A 145 15.35 8.37 -2.93
CA TYR A 145 14.75 9.60 -3.43
C TYR A 145 14.16 10.46 -2.32
N TYR A 146 13.58 9.87 -1.28
CA TYR A 146 13.20 10.60 -0.07
C TYR A 146 14.41 11.30 0.57
N LEU A 147 15.53 10.60 0.71
CA LEU A 147 16.76 11.15 1.28
C LEU A 147 17.31 12.33 0.44
N TYR A 148 17.25 12.24 -0.89
CA TYR A 148 17.65 13.33 -1.78
C TYR A 148 16.72 14.54 -1.70
N LEU A 149 15.40 14.31 -1.73
CA LEU A 149 14.38 15.35 -1.64
C LEU A 149 14.47 16.12 -0.32
N ARG A 150 14.70 15.44 0.82
CA ARG A 150 14.91 16.11 2.12
C ARG A 150 16.17 16.95 2.18
N LYS A 151 17.24 16.55 1.48
CA LYS A 151 18.51 17.30 1.39
C LYS A 151 18.48 18.44 0.36
N ARG A 152 17.39 18.60 -0.41
CA ARG A 152 17.26 19.58 -1.52
C ARG A 152 18.41 19.52 -2.54
N LYS A 153 19.02 18.34 -2.75
CA LYS A 153 20.11 18.19 -3.73
C LYS A 153 19.54 18.10 -5.14
N GLY A 154 20.04 18.95 -6.04
CA GLY A 154 19.47 19.24 -7.34
C GLY A 154 19.46 18.05 -8.32
N ARG A 155 18.30 17.42 -8.45
CA ARG A 155 17.74 16.76 -9.64
C ARG A 155 16.29 16.39 -9.33
N ARG A 156 15.38 16.47 -10.32
CA ARG A 156 13.99 16.04 -10.14
C ARG A 156 13.96 14.51 -9.99
N GLN A 157 13.70 14.04 -8.78
CA GLN A 157 13.53 12.61 -8.49
C GLN A 157 12.05 12.24 -8.47
N CYS A 158 11.75 10.94 -8.60
CA CYS A 158 10.40 10.46 -8.33
C CYS A 158 10.02 10.69 -6.87
N GLY A 159 8.71 10.75 -6.63
CA GLY A 159 8.12 10.81 -5.31
C GLY A 159 7.80 12.21 -4.79
N GLN A 160 7.01 12.22 -3.74
CA GLN A 160 6.43 13.37 -3.11
C GLN A 160 6.49 13.21 -1.60
N ILE A 161 6.85 14.27 -0.89
CA ILE A 161 6.86 14.30 0.58
C ILE A 161 5.70 15.16 1.04
N ARG A 162 4.93 14.67 2.00
CA ARG A 162 3.89 15.41 2.70
C ARG A 162 4.06 15.24 4.20
N ARG A 163 3.80 16.31 4.97
CA ARG A 163 3.80 16.25 6.42
C ARG A 163 2.43 15.82 6.93
N ALA A 164 2.39 14.91 7.90
CA ALA A 164 1.16 14.61 8.62
C ALA A 164 0.74 15.79 9.51
N VAL A 165 -0.58 16.02 9.62
CA VAL A 165 -1.14 17.10 10.45
C VAL A 165 -2.20 16.60 11.44
N LYS A 166 -2.72 15.40 11.23
CA LYS A 166 -3.70 14.77 12.10
C LYS A 166 -3.53 13.26 11.99
N ILE A 167 -3.64 12.57 13.13
CA ILE A 167 -3.77 11.11 13.17
C ILE A 167 -5.01 10.76 13.98
N LYS A 168 -5.68 9.67 13.61
CA LYS A 168 -6.84 9.13 14.31
C LYS A 168 -6.78 7.62 14.22
N VAL A 169 -6.86 6.92 15.35
CA VAL A 169 -6.91 5.45 15.38
C VAL A 169 -8.33 4.98 15.65
N HIS A 170 -8.64 3.74 15.25
CA HIS A 170 -9.94 3.17 15.54
C HIS A 170 -10.19 3.14 17.06
N PRO A 171 -11.37 3.55 17.58
CA PRO A 171 -11.64 3.58 19.03
C PRO A 171 -11.47 2.21 19.71
N GLY A 172 -11.79 1.14 19.00
CA GLY A 172 -11.59 -0.23 19.45
C GLY A 172 -10.16 -0.74 19.30
N CYS A 173 -9.20 0.09 18.87
CA CYS A 173 -7.80 -0.30 18.82
C CYS A 173 -7.30 -0.55 20.26
N ALA A 174 -6.92 -1.78 20.58
CA ALA A 174 -6.44 -2.08 21.93
C ALA A 174 -5.55 -3.33 21.94
N LEU A 175 -4.49 -3.30 22.74
CA LEU A 175 -3.68 -4.46 23.11
C LEU A 175 -3.91 -4.70 24.60
N ILE A 176 -4.78 -5.65 24.90
CA ILE A 176 -5.18 -6.00 26.27
C ILE A 176 -5.06 -7.51 26.40
N ASN A 177 -4.37 -8.00 27.42
CA ASN A 177 -4.14 -9.43 27.65
C ASN A 177 -3.59 -10.14 26.40
N ASN A 178 -2.59 -9.54 25.74
CA ASN A 178 -1.99 -10.03 24.50
C ASN A 178 -2.99 -10.22 23.31
N GLU A 179 -4.15 -9.59 23.37
CA GLU A 179 -5.13 -9.57 22.28
C GLU A 179 -5.12 -8.20 21.61
N LEU A 180 -4.65 -8.13 20.36
CA LEU A 180 -4.62 -6.89 19.56
C LEU A 180 -5.89 -6.75 18.70
N LYS A 181 -6.76 -5.83 19.10
CA LYS A 181 -8.04 -5.53 18.44
C LYS A 181 -7.92 -4.31 17.55
N GLN A 182 -8.62 -4.33 16.41
CA GLN A 182 -8.86 -3.19 15.51
C GLN A 182 -7.60 -2.35 15.25
N ASP A 183 -6.52 -3.01 14.85
CA ASP A 183 -5.19 -2.41 14.67
C ASP A 183 -5.08 -1.64 13.35
N PHE A 184 -5.84 -0.56 13.24
CA PHE A 184 -5.77 0.36 12.10
C PHE A 184 -6.09 1.80 12.50
N GLY A 185 -5.57 2.72 11.70
CA GLY A 185 -5.74 4.14 11.88
C GLY A 185 -5.40 4.92 10.62
N LEU A 186 -5.68 6.22 10.68
CA LEU A 186 -5.57 7.14 9.57
C LEU A 186 -4.56 8.24 9.88
N VAL A 187 -3.73 8.55 8.89
CA VAL A 187 -2.83 9.70 8.87
C VAL A 187 -3.29 10.67 7.80
N ARG A 188 -3.61 11.90 8.20
CA ARG A 188 -3.99 12.97 7.28
C ARG A 188 -2.80 13.88 7.03
N THR A 189 -2.52 14.16 5.76
CA THR A 189 -1.46 15.07 5.36
C THR A 189 -1.93 16.52 5.26
N GLY A 190 -0.99 17.46 5.48
CA GLY A 190 -1.29 18.89 5.42
C GLY A 190 -1.69 19.36 4.02
N ARG A 191 -1.06 18.79 2.98
CA ARG A 191 -1.33 19.06 1.56
C ARG A 191 -1.65 17.77 0.83
N TYR A 192 -2.52 17.86 -0.19
CA TYR A 192 -2.80 16.78 -1.12
C TYR A 192 -1.53 16.35 -1.85
N PHE A 193 -1.38 15.06 -2.08
CA PHE A 193 -0.48 14.52 -3.08
C PHE A 193 -0.97 14.91 -4.46
N ASP A 194 -0.05 15.32 -5.31
CA ASP A 194 -0.35 15.70 -6.69
C ASP A 194 -0.64 14.42 -7.47
N SER A 195 -1.76 14.41 -8.20
CA SER A 195 -2.05 13.32 -9.13
C SER A 195 -1.03 13.34 -10.26
N VAL A 196 -0.40 12.19 -10.50
CA VAL A 196 0.59 12.03 -11.56
C VAL A 196 -0.02 11.12 -12.65
N PRO A 197 0.07 11.49 -13.95
CA PRO A 197 -0.51 10.69 -15.02
C PRO A 197 -0.06 9.22 -15.02
N ALA A 198 -0.96 8.33 -15.42
CA ALA A 198 -0.72 6.88 -15.44
C ALA A 198 0.39 6.41 -16.41
N ALA A 199 0.85 7.28 -17.30
CA ALA A 199 1.99 7.01 -18.17
C ALA A 199 3.34 7.33 -17.50
N ASN A 200 3.35 8.08 -16.40
CA ASN A 200 4.57 8.37 -15.66
C ASN A 200 4.92 7.18 -14.76
N LYS A 201 6.20 6.99 -14.43
CA LYS A 201 6.62 5.95 -13.50
C LYS A 201 6.47 6.38 -12.02
N CYS A 202 6.50 7.68 -11.72
CA CYS A 202 6.43 8.22 -10.36
C CYS A 202 4.98 8.42 -9.86
N GLN A 203 4.09 7.46 -10.12
CA GLN A 203 2.65 7.67 -9.90
C GLN A 203 2.28 7.71 -8.43
N VAL A 204 1.36 8.61 -8.11
CA VAL A 204 0.64 8.61 -6.84
C VAL A 204 -0.84 8.47 -7.12
N ARG A 205 -1.47 7.41 -6.64
CA ARG A 205 -2.89 7.13 -6.81
C ARG A 205 -3.42 6.41 -5.56
N PRO A 206 -4.62 6.75 -5.07
CA PRO A 206 -5.23 6.00 -4.00
C PRO A 206 -5.52 4.54 -4.40
N VAL A 207 -5.48 3.64 -3.41
CA VAL A 207 -5.93 2.27 -3.57
C VAL A 207 -7.44 2.26 -3.75
N TYR A 208 -7.95 1.33 -4.55
CA TYR A 208 -9.38 1.09 -4.58
C TYR A 208 -9.81 0.46 -3.25
N TYR A 209 -10.53 1.24 -2.46
CA TYR A 209 -11.15 0.78 -1.23
C TYR A 209 -12.66 0.78 -1.46
N PRO A 210 -13.35 -0.37 -1.42
CA PRO A 210 -14.78 -0.42 -1.71
C PRO A 210 -15.56 0.39 -0.67
N LEU A 211 -16.47 1.24 -1.16
CA LEU A 211 -17.34 2.10 -0.35
C LEU A 211 -18.49 1.33 0.31
N GLU A 212 -18.85 0.19 -0.26
CA GLU A 212 -19.97 -0.62 0.21
C GLU A 212 -19.57 -1.48 1.41
N LYS A 213 -20.46 -1.55 2.39
CA LYS A 213 -20.34 -2.46 3.54
C LYS A 213 -20.16 -3.88 3.00
N SER A 214 -18.95 -4.40 3.11
CA SER A 214 -18.71 -5.78 2.73
C SER A 214 -19.40 -6.71 3.72
N ASN A 215 -19.84 -7.86 3.22
CA ASN A 215 -20.26 -8.95 4.09
C ASN A 215 -19.00 -9.48 4.81
N LEU A 216 -19.08 -9.64 6.13
CA LEU A 216 -18.01 -10.20 6.97
C LEU A 216 -17.60 -11.62 6.55
N THR A 217 -18.33 -12.25 5.64
CA THR A 217 -18.00 -13.58 5.10
C THR A 217 -16.94 -13.54 3.99
N VAL A 218 -16.75 -12.42 3.29
CA VAL A 218 -15.88 -12.38 2.10
C VAL A 218 -14.45 -12.80 2.42
N VAL A 219 -13.85 -12.24 3.46
CA VAL A 219 -12.46 -12.60 3.83
C VAL A 219 -12.40 -14.01 4.42
N ASN A 220 -13.47 -14.52 5.04
CA ASN A 220 -13.53 -15.90 5.50
C ASN A 220 -13.52 -16.86 4.30
N GLU A 221 -14.35 -16.61 3.29
CA GLU A 221 -14.41 -17.41 2.06
C GLU A 221 -13.07 -17.38 1.32
N MET A 222 -12.43 -16.21 1.23
CA MET A 222 -11.08 -16.08 0.65
C MET A 222 -10.03 -16.87 1.44
N ALA A 223 -10.13 -16.87 2.78
CA ALA A 223 -9.22 -17.62 3.64
C ALA A 223 -9.40 -19.14 3.51
N GLU A 224 -10.64 -19.64 3.44
CA GLU A 224 -10.94 -21.06 3.20
C GLU A 224 -10.48 -21.52 1.80
N ASN A 225 -10.51 -20.61 0.81
CA ASN A 225 -10.04 -20.90 -0.55
C ASN A 225 -8.53 -20.68 -0.76
N HIS A 226 -7.78 -20.37 0.30
CA HIS A 226 -6.35 -20.05 0.21
C HIS A 226 -6.04 -18.95 -0.82
N GLU A 227 -6.89 -17.92 -0.88
CA GLU A 227 -6.78 -16.85 -1.85
C GLU A 227 -5.37 -16.23 -1.83
N THR A 228 -4.79 -16.07 -3.01
CA THR A 228 -3.46 -15.47 -3.16
C THR A 228 -3.55 -13.96 -3.06
N CYS A 229 -2.65 -13.39 -2.26
CA CYS A 229 -2.55 -11.97 -2.00
C CYS A 229 -1.12 -11.47 -2.19
N VAL A 230 -0.98 -10.15 -2.22
CA VAL A 230 0.30 -9.46 -2.29
C VAL A 230 0.38 -8.43 -1.19
N THR A 231 1.55 -8.38 -0.55
CA THR A 231 1.96 -7.35 0.42
C THR A 231 3.20 -6.66 -0.12
N ALA A 232 3.31 -5.34 0.04
CA ALA A 232 4.46 -4.56 -0.39
C ALA A 232 4.90 -3.54 0.67
N ALA A 233 6.21 -3.52 0.97
CA ALA A 233 6.78 -2.69 2.03
C ALA A 233 8.32 -2.49 1.91
N TRP A 234 8.86 -1.61 2.76
CA TRP A 234 10.31 -1.26 2.85
C TRP A 234 10.96 -1.76 4.15
N GLY A 235 10.38 -2.76 4.81
CA GLY A 235 10.91 -3.29 6.05
C GLY A 235 12.26 -4.00 5.88
N LEU A 236 12.61 -4.76 6.91
CA LEU A 236 13.85 -5.52 6.91
C LEU A 236 13.81 -6.65 5.88
N ASP A 237 14.90 -6.82 5.15
CA ASP A 237 15.15 -8.02 4.35
C ASP A 237 15.42 -9.25 5.24
N ALA A 238 15.63 -10.41 4.61
CA ALA A 238 15.87 -11.67 5.31
C ALA A 238 17.17 -11.66 6.14
N GLU A 239 18.10 -10.77 5.82
CA GLU A 239 19.35 -10.55 6.52
C GLU A 239 19.23 -9.50 7.64
N GLY A 240 18.05 -8.89 7.80
CA GLY A 240 17.76 -7.91 8.85
C GLY A 240 18.17 -6.49 8.51
N PHE A 241 18.41 -6.17 7.23
CA PHE A 241 18.76 -4.83 6.77
C PHE A 241 17.57 -4.12 6.13
N SER A 242 17.47 -2.82 6.33
CA SER A 242 16.43 -2.02 5.65
C SER A 242 16.72 -1.93 4.15
N SER A 243 15.78 -2.36 3.32
CA SER A 243 15.92 -2.22 1.87
C SER A 243 15.65 -0.78 1.41
N PRO A 244 16.50 -0.18 0.55
CA PRO A 244 16.21 1.11 -0.06
C PRO A 244 15.14 1.01 -1.16
N VAL A 245 14.77 -0.19 -1.60
CA VAL A 245 13.80 -0.41 -2.68
C VAL A 245 12.60 -1.15 -2.11
N LEU A 246 11.39 -0.73 -2.51
CA LEU A 246 10.15 -1.38 -2.11
C LEU A 246 10.19 -2.83 -2.58
N GLN A 247 9.95 -3.76 -1.67
CA GLN A 247 9.81 -5.17 -1.97
C GLN A 247 8.35 -5.57 -1.88
N MET A 248 7.97 -6.61 -2.61
CA MET A 248 6.68 -7.27 -2.46
C MET A 248 6.86 -8.77 -2.25
N ILE A 249 5.93 -9.38 -1.53
CA ILE A 249 5.83 -10.83 -1.38
C ILE A 249 4.44 -11.30 -1.80
N THR A 250 4.36 -12.55 -2.25
CA THR A 250 3.10 -13.23 -2.51
C THR A 250 2.79 -14.10 -1.29
N VAL A 251 1.56 -14.00 -0.78
CA VAL A 251 1.11 -14.75 0.39
C VAL A 251 -0.22 -15.43 0.09
N ALA A 252 -0.47 -16.60 0.69
CA ALA A 252 -1.79 -17.23 0.65
C ALA A 252 -2.49 -17.05 2.00
N LEU A 253 -3.76 -16.62 1.96
CA LEU A 253 -4.59 -16.61 3.17
C LEU A 253 -4.74 -18.03 3.72
N GLN A 254 -4.93 -18.13 5.03
CA GLN A 254 -5.12 -19.42 5.70
C GLN A 254 -6.45 -19.44 6.47
N PRO A 255 -7.10 -20.61 6.60
CA PRO A 255 -8.32 -20.77 7.38
C PRO A 255 -8.17 -20.21 8.80
N LEU A 256 -9.20 -19.52 9.29
CA LEU A 256 -9.11 -18.76 10.54
C LEU A 256 -8.84 -19.65 11.77
N ASN A 257 -9.34 -20.89 11.76
CA ASN A 257 -9.05 -21.87 12.81
C ASN A 257 -7.57 -22.29 12.78
N TRP A 258 -7.01 -22.49 11.60
CA TRP A 258 -5.59 -22.79 11.44
C TRP A 258 -4.73 -21.61 11.94
N CYS A 259 -5.10 -20.37 11.57
CA CYS A 259 -4.43 -19.17 12.08
C CYS A 259 -4.43 -19.14 13.60
N LYS A 260 -5.59 -19.41 14.23
CA LYS A 260 -5.74 -19.39 15.68
C LYS A 260 -4.81 -20.38 16.38
N GLU A 261 -4.75 -21.62 15.89
CA GLU A 261 -3.89 -22.66 16.45
C GLU A 261 -2.41 -22.36 16.20
N LYS A 262 -2.05 -21.99 14.96
CA LYS A 262 -0.67 -21.78 14.57
C LYS A 262 -0.07 -20.56 15.27
N ILE A 263 -0.77 -19.42 15.30
CA ILE A 263 -0.31 -18.20 15.98
C ILE A 263 -0.10 -18.49 17.45
N LYS A 264 -1.08 -19.06 18.15
CA LYS A 264 -0.92 -19.43 19.56
C LYS A 264 0.33 -20.29 19.78
N ASN A 265 0.60 -21.24 18.89
CA ASN A 265 1.76 -22.12 19.01
C ASN A 265 3.10 -21.41 18.81
N VAL A 266 3.18 -20.44 17.89
CA VAL A 266 4.43 -19.75 17.57
C VAL A 266 4.70 -18.54 18.47
N THR A 267 3.67 -17.92 19.04
CA THR A 267 3.81 -16.71 19.86
C THR A 267 3.71 -16.98 21.37
N MET A 268 3.37 -18.19 21.84
CA MET A 268 3.18 -18.47 23.28
C MET A 268 4.40 -18.15 24.17
N TYR A 269 5.60 -18.10 23.60
CA TYR A 269 6.85 -17.81 24.32
C TYR A 269 7.34 -16.39 24.10
N GLN A 270 6.56 -15.54 23.42
CA GLN A 270 6.96 -14.18 23.14
C GLN A 270 6.54 -13.26 24.26
N GLU A 271 7.52 -12.66 24.93
CA GLU A 271 7.26 -11.62 25.90
C GLU A 271 6.77 -10.35 25.19
N GLY A 272 5.60 -9.84 25.59
CA GLY A 272 5.08 -8.54 25.18
C GLY A 272 4.43 -8.45 23.79
N GLY A 273 4.24 -9.57 23.09
CA GLY A 273 3.57 -9.61 21.78
C GLY A 273 2.16 -10.19 21.85
N PRO A 274 1.25 -9.85 20.91
CA PRO A 274 -0.05 -10.48 20.90
C PRO A 274 0.07 -11.98 20.57
N ASP A 275 -0.48 -12.82 21.44
CA ASP A 275 -0.53 -14.28 21.30
C ASP A 275 -1.96 -14.81 21.13
N VAL A 276 -2.95 -13.92 21.20
CA VAL A 276 -4.36 -14.21 20.97
C VAL A 276 -4.77 -13.77 19.57
N PHE A 277 -5.09 -14.76 18.72
CA PHE A 277 -5.67 -14.52 17.41
C PHE A 277 -7.20 -14.35 17.49
N THR A 278 -7.73 -13.30 16.85
CA THR A 278 -9.14 -12.91 16.89
C THR A 278 -9.74 -12.90 15.48
N PRO A 279 -10.43 -13.99 15.07
CA PRO A 279 -10.96 -14.16 13.70
C PRO A 279 -11.87 -13.03 13.20
N ASP A 280 -12.56 -12.36 14.12
CA ASP A 280 -13.51 -11.29 13.78
C ASP A 280 -12.82 -10.04 13.21
N ASN A 281 -11.57 -9.76 13.59
CA ASN A 281 -10.81 -8.59 13.12
C ASN A 281 -9.44 -8.94 12.52
N GLN A 282 -9.09 -10.22 12.44
CA GLN A 282 -7.79 -10.66 11.95
C GLN A 282 -7.94 -11.75 10.89
N VAL A 283 -6.99 -11.76 9.97
CA VAL A 283 -6.73 -12.86 9.04
C VAL A 283 -5.22 -13.12 9.07
N CYS A 284 -4.78 -14.35 8.81
CA CYS A 284 -3.37 -14.63 8.66
C CYS A 284 -3.05 -15.16 7.26
N ALA A 285 -1.81 -14.98 6.85
CA ALA A 285 -1.31 -15.47 5.57
C ALA A 285 0.10 -16.04 5.72
N LEU A 286 0.44 -16.98 4.85
CA LEU A 286 1.76 -17.60 4.77
C LEU A 286 2.45 -17.22 3.45
N GLY A 287 3.77 -17.07 3.46
CA GLY A 287 4.55 -16.77 2.26
C GLY A 287 4.49 -17.91 1.24
N CYS A 288 4.32 -17.56 -0.04
CA CYS A 288 4.18 -18.56 -1.10
C CYS A 288 5.50 -19.10 -1.63
N GLU A 289 6.62 -18.42 -1.37
CA GLU A 289 7.95 -18.93 -1.68
C GLU A 289 8.79 -19.06 -0.42
N ALA A 290 9.84 -19.87 -0.51
CA ALA A 290 10.70 -20.10 0.61
C ALA A 290 11.33 -18.80 1.11
N GLY A 291 11.31 -18.60 2.43
CA GLY A 291 11.80 -17.42 3.13
C GLY A 291 11.03 -16.11 2.91
N GLN A 292 9.90 -16.11 2.18
CA GLN A 292 9.07 -14.91 2.08
C GLN A 292 8.34 -14.65 3.40
N THR A 293 8.67 -13.52 4.05
CA THR A 293 8.11 -13.13 5.34
C THR A 293 7.83 -11.63 5.39
N VAL A 294 6.94 -11.24 6.30
CA VAL A 294 6.77 -9.84 6.69
C VAL A 294 7.68 -9.56 7.89
N CYS A 295 8.30 -8.38 7.93
CA CYS A 295 9.34 -8.04 8.88
C CYS A 295 9.15 -6.67 9.52
N GLY A 296 10.02 -6.33 10.46
CA GLY A 296 10.04 -5.01 11.10
C GLY A 296 10.07 -3.89 10.05
N GLY A 297 9.19 -2.90 10.21
CA GLY A 297 9.03 -1.80 9.26
C GLY A 297 7.92 -2.01 8.22
N ASP A 298 7.41 -3.23 8.04
CA ASP A 298 6.31 -3.50 7.11
C ASP A 298 4.91 -3.18 7.67
N SER A 299 4.82 -2.99 8.99
CA SER A 299 3.59 -2.66 9.72
C SER A 299 2.77 -1.58 9.03
N GLY A 300 1.46 -1.84 8.89
CA GLY A 300 0.53 -0.95 8.20
C GLY A 300 0.54 -1.04 6.67
N GLY A 301 1.43 -1.85 6.07
CA GLY A 301 1.45 -2.14 4.64
C GLY A 301 0.17 -2.84 4.16
N PRO A 302 -0.21 -2.71 2.87
CA PRO A 302 -1.44 -3.28 2.37
C PRO A 302 -1.37 -4.79 2.16
N LEU A 303 -2.50 -5.47 2.38
CA LEU A 303 -2.79 -6.81 1.91
C LEU A 303 -3.82 -6.74 0.77
N LEU A 304 -3.39 -7.09 -0.45
CA LEU A 304 -4.21 -7.03 -1.65
C LEU A 304 -4.44 -8.43 -2.22
N CYS A 305 -5.70 -8.86 -2.24
CA CYS A 305 -6.04 -10.25 -2.55
C CYS A 305 -6.77 -10.42 -3.89
N GLY A 306 -6.52 -11.55 -4.52
CA GLY A 306 -7.08 -11.97 -5.79
C GLY A 306 -6.68 -11.14 -7.00
N GLU A 307 -7.22 -11.52 -8.15
CA GLU A 307 -6.92 -10.86 -9.43
C GLU A 307 -7.31 -9.38 -9.43
N LYS A 308 -8.41 -9.05 -8.76
CA LYS A 308 -8.91 -7.67 -8.62
C LYS A 308 -8.11 -6.83 -7.63
N LYS A 309 -7.11 -7.41 -6.95
CA LYS A 309 -6.29 -6.73 -5.91
C LYS A 309 -7.17 -6.01 -4.88
N ARG A 310 -8.17 -6.74 -4.35
CA ARG A 310 -9.06 -6.21 -3.31
C ARG A 310 -8.24 -5.87 -2.08
N PHE A 311 -8.41 -4.65 -1.56
CA PHE A 311 -7.76 -4.25 -0.32
C PHE A 311 -8.45 -4.89 0.88
N VAL A 312 -7.83 -5.93 1.43
CA VAL A 312 -8.42 -6.80 2.46
C VAL A 312 -8.02 -6.38 3.86
N GLY A 313 -6.78 -5.94 4.06
CA GLY A 313 -6.24 -5.72 5.39
C GLY A 313 -4.95 -4.92 5.40
N VAL A 314 -4.49 -4.60 6.59
CA VAL A 314 -3.16 -3.99 6.81
C VAL A 314 -2.30 -4.92 7.64
N VAL A 315 -0.99 -4.95 7.36
CA VAL A 315 0.00 -5.69 8.18
C VAL A 315 -0.12 -5.23 9.63
N SER A 316 -0.33 -6.17 10.55
CA SER A 316 -0.52 -5.87 11.98
C SER A 316 0.65 -6.39 12.80
N TYR A 317 0.80 -7.71 12.94
CA TYR A 317 1.88 -8.30 13.72
C TYR A 317 2.32 -9.64 13.17
N GLY A 318 3.48 -10.07 13.63
CA GLY A 318 4.02 -11.40 13.45
C GLY A 318 4.88 -11.73 14.66
N PRO A 319 5.55 -12.88 14.64
CA PRO A 319 6.40 -13.34 15.75
C PRO A 319 7.74 -12.56 15.90
N GLY A 320 7.77 -11.26 15.58
CA GLY A 320 8.93 -10.38 15.74
C GLY A 320 10.07 -10.59 14.73
N ASN A 321 11.11 -9.75 14.80
CA ASN A 321 12.19 -9.71 13.79
C ASN A 321 13.05 -10.99 13.74
N ALA A 322 13.08 -11.77 14.83
CA ALA A 322 13.84 -13.02 14.88
C ALA A 322 13.27 -14.12 13.98
N SER A 323 12.04 -13.94 13.46
CA SER A 323 11.41 -14.86 12.52
C SER A 323 11.56 -14.43 11.06
N CYS A 324 12.23 -13.31 10.77
CA CYS A 324 12.43 -12.87 9.39
C CYS A 324 13.13 -13.97 8.59
N GLY A 325 12.58 -14.29 7.43
CA GLY A 325 13.04 -15.42 6.61
C GLY A 325 12.51 -16.80 7.02
N ASN A 326 11.68 -16.92 8.07
CA ASN A 326 10.99 -18.16 8.43
C ASN A 326 9.59 -18.23 7.81
N ASP A 327 9.51 -18.88 6.65
CA ASP A 327 8.29 -19.10 5.86
C ASP A 327 7.29 -20.09 6.48
N GLN A 328 7.58 -20.68 7.65
CA GLN A 328 6.66 -21.59 8.35
C GLN A 328 5.76 -20.89 9.35
N ILE A 329 5.92 -19.57 9.51
CA ILE A 329 5.17 -18.78 10.49
C ILE A 329 4.27 -17.80 9.75
N PRO A 330 2.95 -17.86 9.96
CA PRO A 330 2.05 -16.92 9.32
C PRO A 330 2.17 -15.53 9.94
N PHE A 331 1.86 -14.53 9.14
CA PHE A 331 1.75 -13.13 9.58
C PHE A 331 0.29 -12.73 9.71
N VAL A 332 0.00 -11.91 10.71
CA VAL A 332 -1.35 -11.47 11.02
C VAL A 332 -1.60 -10.08 10.46
N TYR A 333 -2.74 -9.95 9.79
CA TYR A 333 -3.24 -8.72 9.21
C TYR A 333 -4.51 -8.32 9.94
N ASN A 334 -4.67 -7.04 10.20
CA ASN A 334 -5.97 -6.52 10.62
C ASN A 334 -6.87 -6.41 9.38
N ARG A 335 -7.95 -7.19 9.34
CA ARG A 335 -8.91 -7.17 8.24
C ARG A 335 -9.79 -5.90 8.28
N LEU A 336 -10.10 -5.38 7.11
CA LEU A 336 -10.82 -4.11 6.95
C LEU A 336 -12.31 -4.30 6.61
N ASP A 337 -12.72 -5.51 6.27
CA ASP A 337 -14.11 -5.83 5.97
C ASP A 337 -14.99 -5.69 7.21
N GLY A 338 -16.18 -5.12 7.00
CA GLY A 338 -17.12 -4.71 8.05
C GLY A 338 -16.70 -3.45 8.84
N ARG A 339 -15.57 -2.82 8.52
CA ARG A 339 -15.03 -1.62 9.19
C ARG A 339 -14.86 -0.43 8.26
N GLU A 340 -15.20 -0.60 6.99
CA GLU A 340 -15.06 0.43 5.96
C GLU A 340 -15.79 1.72 6.36
N PHE A 341 -16.97 1.58 6.97
CA PHE A 341 -17.77 2.71 7.44
C PHE A 341 -16.98 3.68 8.33
N TRP A 342 -16.17 3.17 9.27
CA TRP A 342 -15.37 4.04 10.14
C TRP A 342 -14.31 4.80 9.33
N VAL A 343 -13.66 4.14 8.38
CA VAL A 343 -12.66 4.77 7.51
C VAL A 343 -13.31 5.90 6.70
N TRP A 344 -14.49 5.64 6.15
CA TRP A 344 -15.24 6.63 5.37
C TRP A 344 -15.73 7.80 6.21
N ASP A 345 -16.32 7.55 7.38
CA ASP A 345 -16.78 8.60 8.29
C ASP A 345 -15.64 9.57 8.66
N VAL A 346 -14.45 9.02 8.96
CA VAL A 346 -13.28 9.87 9.26
C VAL A 346 -12.84 10.68 8.03
N ILE A 347 -12.82 10.07 6.85
CA ILE A 347 -12.44 10.76 5.61
C ILE A 347 -13.42 11.89 5.29
N GLU A 348 -14.72 11.64 5.37
CA GLU A 348 -15.77 12.62 5.06
C GLU A 348 -15.77 13.78 6.05
N THR A 349 -15.76 13.48 7.36
CA THR A 349 -15.71 14.52 8.41
C THR A 349 -14.47 15.41 8.30
N ASP A 350 -13.33 14.87 7.85
CA ASP A 350 -12.11 15.64 7.61
C ASP A 350 -12.17 16.52 6.35
N GLN A 351 -13.05 16.24 5.38
CA GLN A 351 -13.28 17.13 4.23
C GLN A 351 -14.09 18.36 4.62
N TYR A 352 -15.14 18.19 5.43
CA TYR A 352 -16.02 19.29 5.86
C TYR A 352 -15.39 20.22 6.91
N THR A 353 -14.39 19.75 7.66
CA THR A 353 -13.72 20.55 8.70
C THR A 353 -12.53 21.36 8.19
N THR A 354 -12.15 21.25 6.91
CA THR A 354 -11.17 22.17 6.32
C THR A 354 -11.84 23.43 5.78
N PRO A 355 -11.49 24.64 6.26
CA PRO A 355 -11.99 25.87 5.67
C PRO A 355 -11.59 25.89 4.20
N SER A 356 -12.58 25.94 3.31
CA SER A 356 -12.35 26.21 1.90
C SER A 356 -11.71 27.60 1.80
N ILE A 357 -10.40 27.66 1.57
CA ILE A 357 -9.76 28.85 0.99
C ILE A 357 -10.13 28.85 -0.50
N HIS A 358 -11.42 28.98 -0.79
CA HIS A 358 -11.90 29.56 -2.03
C HIS A 358 -12.51 30.85 -1.58
N GLY A 359 -11.80 31.95 -1.89
CA GLY A 359 -12.29 33.29 -1.62
C GLY A 359 -13.71 33.39 -2.14
N SER A 360 -14.63 33.72 -1.26
CA SER A 360 -15.90 34.28 -1.66
C SER A 360 -15.58 35.49 -2.52
N ALA A 361 -15.69 35.31 -3.84
CA ALA A 361 -15.71 36.42 -4.76
C ALA A 361 -16.82 37.36 -4.27
N CYS A 362 -16.47 38.61 -3.99
CA CYS A 362 -17.46 39.65 -3.73
C CYS A 362 -18.41 39.68 -4.93
N ILE A 363 -19.66 39.29 -4.71
CA ILE A 363 -20.72 39.47 -5.69
C ILE A 363 -21.00 40.99 -5.73
N PRO A 364 -20.81 41.68 -6.87
CA PRO A 364 -21.25 43.06 -6.96
C PRO A 364 -22.78 43.09 -6.89
N ALA A 365 -23.32 43.92 -6.00
CA ALA A 365 -24.75 44.15 -5.90
C ALA A 365 -25.27 44.69 -7.24
N SER A 366 -26.24 43.99 -7.83
CA SER A 366 -27.02 44.48 -8.97
C SER A 366 -27.99 45.58 -8.50
N PRO A 367 -28.15 46.70 -9.24
CA PRO A 367 -29.14 47.70 -8.90
C PRO A 367 -30.52 47.36 -9.50
N THR A 368 -31.56 47.91 -8.87
CA THR A 368 -32.99 47.94 -9.26
C THR A 368 -33.77 46.67 -8.87
N SER A 369 -34.97 46.74 -8.27
CA SER A 369 -36.05 47.70 -8.50
C SER A 369 -36.82 48.05 -7.23
N ALA A 370 -37.30 49.30 -7.18
CA ALA A 370 -38.21 49.79 -6.17
C ALA A 370 -39.57 49.10 -6.26
N MET A 371 -40.11 48.68 -5.11
CA MET A 371 -41.55 48.62 -4.90
C MET A 371 -41.90 49.11 -3.49
N MET A 372 -42.88 50.00 -3.46
CA MET A 372 -43.46 50.67 -2.30
C MET A 372 -43.96 49.66 -1.25
N ALA A 373 -43.68 49.94 0.02
CA ALA A 373 -44.51 49.48 1.12
C ALA A 373 -44.84 50.68 2.01
N MET A 374 -46.14 50.99 2.05
CA MET A 374 -46.73 51.99 2.94
C MET A 374 -46.48 51.66 4.41
N THR A 375 -46.33 52.74 5.16
CA THR A 375 -46.19 52.85 6.61
C THR A 375 -47.35 52.19 7.37
N VAL A 376 -47.02 51.36 8.37
CA VAL A 376 -47.78 51.31 9.63
C VAL A 376 -46.77 51.30 10.78
N ILE A 377 -46.79 52.38 11.56
CA ILE A 377 -46.05 52.55 12.81
C ILE A 377 -46.83 51.81 13.90
N MET A 378 -46.16 50.92 14.63
CA MET A 378 -46.54 50.65 16.02
C MET A 378 -45.29 50.48 16.89
N VAL A 379 -45.13 51.45 17.77
CA VAL A 379 -44.07 51.60 18.76
C VAL A 379 -44.37 50.67 19.94
N ILE A 380 -43.44 49.80 20.31
CA ILE A 380 -43.26 49.41 21.72
C ILE A 380 -41.76 49.48 22.04
N LYS A 381 -41.45 50.37 22.98
CA LYS A 381 -40.17 50.58 23.65
C LYS A 381 -39.97 49.54 24.76
N GLU A 382 -38.71 49.49 25.22
CA GLU A 382 -38.20 49.00 26.51
C GLU A 382 -37.71 47.55 26.52
N LYS A 383 -36.60 47.21 27.16
CA LYS A 383 -35.45 47.95 27.71
C LYS A 383 -34.35 46.90 27.92
N PHE A 384 -33.12 47.36 27.91
CA PHE A 384 -31.92 46.64 28.36
C PHE A 384 -32.10 45.96 29.72
N CYS A 385 -31.59 44.73 29.81
CA CYS A 385 -30.58 44.34 30.79
C CYS A 385 -29.63 43.32 30.13
#